data_AF-A0A2S5KII6-F1
#
_entry.id   AF-A0A2S5KII6-F1
#
_cell.length_a   1.000
_cell.length_b   1.000
_cell.length_c   1.000
_cell.angle_alpha   90.00
_cell.angle_beta   90.00
_cell.angle_gamma   90.00
#
_symmetry.space_group_name_H-M   'P 1'
#
loop_
_entity.id
_entity.type
_entity.pdbx_description
1 polymer ?
#
loop_
_entity_poly.entity_id
_entity_poly.type
_entity_poly.pdbx_seq_one_letter_code
_entity_poly.pdbx_strand_id
1 'polypeptide(L)'
;MDGSHAVLVLLLLLVMVPTVTWSEQTDRLFSPDLASVTRPPVRFASGATASNCEQYLQAKRTSVLAEDVNNIRQSANYLTCDTLALLQHAKVSLPVAGQDYGKVLAESLDLRSFPSSLAQMLDDNRYTLSQLDNPALQLSNEVVSYSTDELNFSLQLMALADADGDGVDDWIVWMSDEAKEGNYADYEVLLIHDPQPGKVMTAALPNH
;
A
#
# COMPACT_ATOMS: atom_id res chain seq x y z
N MET A 1 59.09 1.04 5.09
CA MET A 1 58.00 0.61 5.98
C MET A 1 56.77 1.32 5.47
N ASP A 2 56.04 0.61 4.64
CA ASP A 2 54.84 1.04 3.92
C ASP A 2 53.65 1.05 4.88
N GLY A 3 52.81 2.07 4.81
CA GLY A 3 51.66 2.25 5.68
C GLY A 3 50.49 2.82 4.90
N SER A 4 49.92 2.01 3.99
CA SER A 4 48.67 2.30 3.30
C SER A 4 47.50 2.20 4.28
N HIS A 5 46.91 3.34 4.65
CA HIS A 5 45.58 3.38 5.23
C HIS A 5 44.56 3.47 4.09
N ALA A 6 43.99 2.33 3.73
CA ALA A 6 42.80 2.26 2.90
C ALA A 6 41.59 2.67 3.74
N VAL A 7 41.04 3.86 3.49
CA VAL A 7 39.72 4.27 3.97
C VAL A 7 38.69 3.53 3.13
N LEU A 8 38.07 2.51 3.74
CA LEU A 8 36.96 1.78 3.16
C LEU A 8 35.73 2.71 3.13
N VAL A 9 35.45 3.30 1.97
CA VAL A 9 34.19 4.02 1.71
C VAL A 9 33.09 2.98 1.58
N LEU A 10 32.30 2.82 2.64
CA LEU A 10 31.08 2.03 2.61
C LEU A 10 30.04 2.83 1.83
N LEU A 11 29.85 2.50 0.54
CA LEU A 11 28.71 2.99 -0.25
C LEU A 11 27.44 2.35 0.32
N LEU A 12 26.74 3.08 1.19
CA LEU A 12 25.33 2.85 1.45
C LEU A 12 24.56 3.17 0.16
N LEU A 13 24.18 2.12 -0.57
CA LEU A 13 23.10 2.19 -1.55
C LEU A 13 21.80 2.43 -0.78
N LEU A 14 21.54 3.69 -0.43
CA LEU A 14 20.19 4.17 -0.21
C LEU A 14 19.44 3.93 -1.52
N VAL A 15 18.54 2.94 -1.52
CA VAL A 15 17.46 2.91 -2.49
C VAL A 15 16.66 4.19 -2.22
N MET A 16 16.97 5.24 -2.97
CA MET A 16 16.17 6.47 -2.96
C MET A 16 14.81 6.09 -3.52
N VAL A 17 13.85 5.81 -2.64
CA VAL A 17 12.45 5.85 -3.02
C VAL A 17 12.19 7.31 -3.40
N PRO A 18 11.90 7.64 -4.67
CA PRO A 18 11.62 9.02 -5.04
C PRO A 18 10.42 9.49 -4.21
N THR A 19 10.60 10.58 -3.46
CA THR A 19 9.49 11.23 -2.73
C THR A 19 8.59 11.91 -3.76
N VAL A 20 7.66 11.14 -4.34
CA VAL A 20 6.56 11.69 -5.14
C VAL A 20 5.77 12.59 -4.20
N THR A 21 5.60 13.86 -4.59
CA THR A 21 4.81 14.78 -3.77
C THR A 21 3.34 14.41 -3.83
N TRP A 22 2.58 14.71 -2.78
CA TRP A 22 1.14 14.44 -2.75
C TRP A 22 0.41 15.00 -3.99
N SER A 23 0.76 16.21 -4.44
CA SER A 23 0.21 16.81 -5.66
C SER A 23 0.48 15.96 -6.91
N GLU A 24 1.68 15.42 -7.07
CA GLU A 24 2.00 14.53 -8.19
C GLU A 24 1.28 13.19 -8.09
N GLN A 25 1.04 12.70 -6.87
CA GLN A 25 0.30 11.46 -6.61
C GLN A 25 -1.18 11.61 -6.96
N THR A 26 -1.83 12.71 -6.53
CA THR A 26 -3.22 13.00 -6.88
C THR A 26 -3.39 13.31 -8.36
N ASP A 27 -2.50 14.12 -8.96
CA ASP A 27 -2.57 14.45 -10.39
C ASP A 27 -2.49 13.20 -11.26
N ARG A 28 -1.69 12.21 -10.85
CA ARG A 28 -1.64 10.90 -11.50
C ARG A 28 -2.91 10.10 -11.33
N LEU A 29 -3.47 10.05 -10.12
CA LEU A 29 -4.71 9.30 -9.84
C LEU A 29 -5.92 9.87 -10.57
N PHE A 30 -5.98 11.17 -10.83
CA PHE A 30 -7.12 11.81 -11.51
C PHE A 30 -6.88 12.12 -12.98
N SER A 31 -5.85 11.53 -13.61
CA SER A 31 -5.63 11.71 -15.05
C SER A 31 -6.79 11.09 -15.86
N PRO A 32 -7.40 11.84 -16.80
CA PRO A 32 -8.63 11.41 -17.50
C PRO A 32 -8.44 10.17 -18.38
N ASP A 33 -7.20 9.81 -18.72
CA ASP A 33 -6.84 8.66 -19.54
C ASP A 33 -6.41 7.43 -18.74
N LEU A 34 -6.30 7.53 -17.41
CA LEU A 34 -5.67 6.53 -16.54
C LEU A 34 -6.34 5.15 -16.64
N ALA A 35 -7.65 5.12 -16.88
CA ALA A 35 -8.42 3.89 -17.06
C ALA A 35 -8.03 3.11 -18.33
N SER A 36 -7.61 3.82 -19.39
CA SER A 36 -7.26 3.28 -20.70
C SER A 36 -5.76 2.95 -20.87
N VAL A 37 -4.93 3.37 -19.91
CA VAL A 37 -3.48 3.10 -19.94
C VAL A 37 -3.22 1.59 -19.98
N THR A 38 -2.38 1.16 -20.93
CA THR A 38 -1.93 -0.23 -21.02
C THR A 38 -1.02 -0.57 -19.83
N ARG A 39 -1.30 -1.71 -19.21
CA ARG A 39 -0.56 -2.26 -18.08
C ARG A 39 -0.06 -3.67 -18.42
N PRO A 40 0.96 -4.18 -17.73
CA PRO A 40 1.31 -5.60 -17.79
C PRO A 40 0.06 -6.45 -17.54
N PRO A 41 -0.18 -7.50 -18.34
CA PRO A 41 -1.41 -8.26 -18.24
C PRO A 41 -1.47 -9.07 -16.93
N VAL A 42 -2.64 -9.08 -16.30
CA VAL A 42 -2.96 -9.97 -15.18
C VAL A 42 -4.05 -10.96 -15.57
N ARG A 43 -3.97 -12.17 -15.02
CA ARG A 43 -4.87 -13.30 -15.27
C ARG A 43 -5.79 -13.51 -14.08
N PHE A 44 -7.01 -13.92 -14.36
CA PHE A 44 -8.02 -14.29 -13.38
C PHE A 44 -8.20 -15.81 -13.35
N ALA A 45 -8.65 -16.36 -12.23
CA ALA A 45 -8.92 -17.80 -12.07
C ALA A 45 -9.96 -18.33 -13.09
N SER A 46 -10.86 -17.46 -13.57
CA SER A 46 -11.80 -17.74 -14.66
C SER A 46 -11.14 -17.93 -16.05
N GLY A 47 -9.85 -17.62 -16.19
CA GLY A 47 -9.13 -17.58 -17.47
C GLY A 47 -9.19 -16.23 -18.19
N ALA A 48 -9.97 -15.26 -17.67
CA ALA A 48 -9.96 -13.90 -18.19
C ALA A 48 -8.58 -13.23 -17.99
N THR A 49 -8.25 -12.28 -18.84
CA THR A 49 -7.03 -11.47 -18.74
C THR A 49 -7.41 -10.00 -18.82
N ALA A 50 -6.74 -9.16 -18.04
CA ALA A 50 -6.88 -7.71 -18.10
C ALA A 50 -5.53 -7.07 -18.39
N SER A 51 -5.51 -6.03 -19.23
CA SER A 51 -4.33 -5.20 -19.52
C SER A 51 -4.60 -3.70 -19.30
N ASN A 52 -5.74 -3.35 -18.70
CA ASN A 52 -6.13 -1.99 -18.32
C ASN A 52 -7.16 -2.02 -17.18
N CYS A 53 -7.54 -0.86 -16.63
CA CYS A 53 -8.44 -0.81 -15.48
C CYS A 53 -9.86 -1.24 -15.81
N GLU A 54 -10.38 -0.93 -16.99
CA GLU A 54 -11.74 -1.31 -17.38
C GLU A 54 -11.91 -2.84 -17.38
N GLN A 55 -10.99 -3.53 -18.06
CA GLN A 55 -10.98 -5.00 -18.12
C GLN A 55 -10.75 -5.62 -16.74
N TYR A 56 -9.85 -5.04 -15.94
CA TYR A 56 -9.53 -5.53 -14.60
C TYR A 56 -10.73 -5.43 -13.66
N LEU A 57 -11.37 -4.26 -13.59
CA LEU A 57 -12.54 -4.04 -12.74
C LEU A 57 -13.73 -4.89 -13.20
N GLN A 58 -13.90 -5.08 -14.51
CA GLN A 58 -14.94 -5.97 -15.04
C GLN A 58 -14.69 -7.43 -14.62
N ALA A 59 -13.46 -7.93 -14.73
CA ALA A 59 -13.11 -9.30 -14.37
C ALA A 59 -13.19 -9.54 -12.85
N LYS A 60 -12.75 -8.57 -12.02
CA LYS A 60 -12.73 -8.66 -10.55
C LYS A 60 -14.10 -8.86 -9.93
N ARG A 61 -15.17 -8.35 -10.57
CA ARG A 61 -16.57 -8.56 -10.16
C ARG A 61 -17.03 -10.02 -10.14
N THR A 62 -16.33 -10.91 -10.86
CA THR A 62 -16.79 -12.29 -11.09
C THR A 62 -15.72 -13.34 -10.82
N SER A 63 -14.47 -12.93 -10.55
CA SER A 63 -13.35 -13.84 -10.34
C SER A 63 -12.28 -13.16 -9.50
N VAL A 64 -11.49 -13.97 -8.81
CA VAL A 64 -10.22 -13.55 -8.19
C VAL A 64 -9.07 -13.66 -9.19
N LEU A 65 -7.94 -13.01 -8.89
CA LEU A 65 -6.70 -13.20 -9.63
C LEU A 65 -6.26 -14.67 -9.58
N ALA A 66 -5.68 -15.16 -10.68
CA ALA A 66 -5.08 -16.48 -10.68
C ALA A 66 -3.84 -16.48 -9.76
N GLU A 67 -3.76 -17.48 -8.87
CA GLU A 67 -2.64 -17.66 -7.96
C GLU A 67 -1.37 -18.07 -8.74
N ASP A 68 -0.56 -17.07 -9.06
CA ASP A 68 0.73 -17.21 -9.71
C ASP A 68 1.60 -16.02 -9.30
N VAL A 69 2.84 -16.28 -8.89
CA VAL A 69 3.73 -15.30 -8.25
C VAL A 69 3.97 -14.10 -9.16
N ASN A 70 4.21 -14.36 -10.44
CA ASN A 70 4.42 -13.29 -11.42
C ASN A 70 3.11 -12.51 -11.63
N ASN A 71 1.98 -13.20 -11.69
CA ASN A 71 0.67 -12.59 -11.83
C ASN A 71 0.33 -11.66 -10.65
N ILE A 72 0.59 -12.09 -9.40
CA ILE A 72 0.38 -11.27 -8.21
C ILE A 72 1.35 -10.08 -8.19
N ARG A 73 2.63 -10.25 -8.53
CA ARG A 73 3.55 -9.10 -8.69
C ARG A 73 3.08 -8.10 -9.75
N GLN A 74 2.46 -8.57 -10.83
CA GLN A 74 1.88 -7.66 -11.82
C GLN A 74 0.62 -6.96 -11.29
N SER A 75 -0.11 -7.50 -10.32
CA SER A 75 -1.33 -6.89 -9.78
C SER A 75 -1.06 -5.59 -9.02
N ALA A 76 0.15 -5.36 -8.52
CA ALA A 76 0.57 -4.07 -7.96
C ALA A 76 0.29 -2.89 -8.91
N ASN A 77 0.39 -3.10 -10.24
CA ASN A 77 0.09 -2.07 -11.25
C ASN A 77 -1.41 -1.72 -11.35
N TYR A 78 -2.27 -2.49 -10.69
CA TYR A 78 -3.72 -2.37 -10.71
C TYR A 78 -4.29 -1.81 -9.39
N LEU A 79 -3.46 -1.55 -8.37
CA LEU A 79 -3.89 -0.84 -7.16
C LEU A 79 -4.50 0.55 -7.49
N THR A 80 -3.98 1.20 -8.52
CA THR A 80 -4.58 2.41 -9.09
C THR A 80 -6.00 2.19 -9.60
N CYS A 81 -6.27 1.05 -10.24
CA CYS A 81 -7.60 0.73 -10.74
C CYS A 81 -8.59 0.50 -9.59
N ASP A 82 -8.16 -0.20 -8.54
CA ASP A 82 -8.96 -0.39 -7.33
C ASP A 82 -9.24 0.94 -6.61
N THR A 83 -8.23 1.82 -6.54
CA THR A 83 -8.37 3.17 -5.99
C THR A 83 -9.35 4.02 -6.80
N LEU A 84 -9.24 3.99 -8.14
CA LEU A 84 -10.16 4.70 -9.02
C LEU A 84 -11.62 4.25 -8.84
N ALA A 85 -11.84 2.94 -8.64
CA ALA A 85 -13.17 2.40 -8.41
C ALA A 85 -13.81 2.94 -7.12
N LEU A 86 -13.03 3.06 -6.04
CA LEU A 86 -13.47 3.69 -4.80
C LEU A 86 -13.78 5.18 -4.99
N LEU A 87 -12.95 5.89 -5.73
CA LEU A 87 -13.05 7.33 -5.90
C LEU A 87 -14.12 7.79 -6.90
N GLN A 88 -14.68 6.88 -7.71
CA GLN A 88 -15.61 7.23 -8.79
C GLN A 88 -16.83 8.02 -8.31
N HIS A 89 -17.28 7.79 -7.08
CA HIS A 89 -18.45 8.45 -6.47
C HIS A 89 -18.12 9.18 -5.17
N ALA A 90 -16.87 9.13 -4.72
CA ALA A 90 -16.45 9.71 -3.46
C ALA A 90 -16.14 11.20 -3.58
N LYS A 91 -16.31 11.93 -2.49
CA LYS A 91 -15.86 13.32 -2.40
C LYS A 91 -14.42 13.34 -1.91
N VAL A 92 -13.49 13.65 -2.80
CA VAL A 92 -12.05 13.70 -2.52
C VAL A 92 -11.70 14.95 -1.72
N SER A 93 -10.85 14.75 -0.71
CA SER A 93 -10.32 15.80 0.16
C SER A 93 -8.82 15.97 0.01
N LEU A 94 -8.33 17.17 0.35
CA LEU A 94 -6.90 17.45 0.41
C LEU A 94 -6.32 17.00 1.75
N PRO A 95 -5.06 16.58 1.79
CA PRO A 95 -4.39 16.20 3.02
C PRO A 95 -4.26 17.42 3.93
N VAL A 96 -4.31 17.14 5.22
CA VAL A 96 -4.14 18.15 6.26
C VAL A 96 -2.66 18.50 6.34
N ALA A 97 -2.32 19.76 6.09
CA ALA A 97 -0.94 20.21 6.12
C ALA A 97 -0.29 19.95 7.50
N GLY A 98 0.88 19.30 7.49
CA GLY A 98 1.62 18.95 8.70
C GLY A 98 1.14 17.69 9.42
N GLN A 99 0.14 16.99 8.89
CA GLN A 99 -0.27 15.67 9.36
C GLN A 99 0.76 14.62 8.91
N ASP A 100 1.17 13.76 9.85
CA ASP A 100 2.04 12.61 9.60
C ASP A 100 1.20 11.34 9.58
N TYR A 101 0.68 11.00 8.40
CA TYR A 101 -0.19 9.85 8.19
C TYR A 101 0.57 8.53 8.35
N GLY A 102 1.82 8.45 7.89
CA GLY A 102 2.67 7.26 8.07
C GLY A 102 2.86 6.94 9.55
N LYS A 103 3.12 7.95 10.38
CA LYS A 103 3.16 7.77 11.84
C LYS A 103 1.81 7.32 12.42
N VAL A 104 0.70 7.94 12.03
CA VAL A 104 -0.63 7.53 12.53
C VAL A 104 -0.94 6.08 12.13
N LEU A 105 -0.65 5.69 10.89
CA LEU A 105 -0.79 4.30 10.45
C LEU A 105 0.05 3.36 11.31
N ALA A 106 1.31 3.72 11.59
CA ALA A 106 2.20 2.91 12.40
C ALA A 106 1.72 2.71 13.85
N GLU A 107 1.15 3.76 14.44
CA GLU A 107 0.77 3.80 15.85
C GLU A 107 -0.64 3.26 16.10
N SER A 108 -1.56 3.41 15.14
CA SER A 108 -3.00 3.28 15.38
C SER A 108 -3.69 2.18 14.56
N LEU A 109 -3.13 1.72 13.43
CA LEU A 109 -3.78 0.69 12.61
C LEU A 109 -3.60 -0.70 13.23
N ASP A 110 -4.72 -1.37 13.53
CA ASP A 110 -4.74 -2.76 13.95
C ASP A 110 -4.48 -3.67 12.74
N LEU A 111 -3.27 -4.22 12.68
CA LEU A 111 -2.80 -5.10 11.61
C LEU A 111 -3.50 -6.47 11.60
N ARG A 112 -4.29 -6.79 12.64
CA ARG A 112 -5.12 -8.01 12.67
C ARG A 112 -6.44 -7.84 11.91
N SER A 113 -6.79 -6.60 11.53
CA SER A 113 -8.06 -6.30 10.84
C SER A 113 -8.07 -6.71 9.36
N PHE A 114 -6.91 -7.04 8.79
CA PHE A 114 -6.77 -7.50 7.41
C PHE A 114 -5.69 -8.60 7.30
N PRO A 115 -5.73 -9.44 6.26
CA PRO A 115 -4.68 -10.44 6.04
C PRO A 115 -3.33 -9.80 5.73
N SER A 116 -2.27 -10.29 6.37
CA SER A 116 -0.89 -9.94 6.05
C SER A 116 0.06 -11.04 6.54
N SER A 117 1.28 -11.07 5.99
CA SER A 117 2.38 -11.93 6.45
C SER A 117 2.78 -11.65 7.90
N LEU A 118 2.54 -10.42 8.38
CA LEU A 118 2.84 -10.00 9.75
C LEU A 118 1.95 -10.70 10.78
N ALA A 119 0.85 -11.35 10.40
CA ALA A 119 -0.12 -11.96 11.32
C ALA A 119 0.51 -12.89 12.37
N GLN A 120 1.60 -13.60 12.03
CA GLN A 120 2.31 -14.49 12.95
C GLN A 120 3.11 -13.77 14.04
N MET A 121 3.36 -12.47 13.85
CA MET A 121 4.09 -11.60 14.79
C MET A 121 3.15 -10.86 15.74
N LEU A 122 1.84 -10.94 15.51
CA LEU A 122 0.83 -10.17 16.23
C LEU A 122 0.23 -10.96 17.39
N ASP A 123 -0.16 -10.24 18.43
CA ASP A 123 -0.91 -10.75 19.58
C ASP A 123 -1.80 -9.64 20.19
N ASP A 124 -2.46 -9.94 21.30
CA ASP A 124 -3.37 -8.99 21.97
C ASP A 124 -2.68 -7.71 22.49
N ASN A 125 -1.35 -7.72 22.62
CA ASN A 125 -0.54 -6.59 23.09
C ASN A 125 0.35 -5.99 21.99
N ARG A 126 0.48 -6.65 20.84
CA ARG A 126 1.29 -6.23 19.69
C ARG A 126 0.48 -6.42 18.41
N TYR A 127 -0.19 -5.36 17.98
CA TYR A 127 -1.10 -5.38 16.85
C TYR A 127 -0.93 -4.16 15.93
N THR A 128 -0.02 -3.23 16.23
CA THR A 128 0.35 -2.11 15.34
C THR A 128 1.83 -2.19 14.94
N LEU A 129 2.23 -1.54 13.84
CA LEU A 129 3.63 -1.58 13.38
C LEU A 129 4.60 -1.01 14.41
N SER A 130 4.20 0.05 15.12
CA SER A 130 5.02 0.67 16.19
C SER A 130 5.28 -0.24 17.39
N GLN A 131 4.49 -1.31 17.54
CA GLN A 131 4.63 -2.31 18.59
C GLN A 131 5.50 -3.51 18.16
N LEU A 132 5.86 -3.59 16.87
CA LEU A 132 6.85 -4.54 16.36
C LEU A 132 8.27 -4.00 16.64
N ASP A 133 9.25 -4.87 16.86
CA ASP A 133 10.62 -4.47 17.18
C ASP A 133 11.19 -3.45 16.17
N ASN A 134 11.74 -2.36 16.71
CA ASN A 134 11.80 -1.04 16.07
C ASN A 134 12.96 -0.75 15.07
N PRO A 135 14.06 -1.54 14.89
CA PRO A 135 15.07 -1.13 13.89
C PRO A 135 14.61 -1.29 12.43
N ALA A 136 13.51 -2.01 12.19
CA ALA A 136 12.96 -2.29 10.86
C ALA A 136 11.95 -1.24 10.37
N LEU A 137 11.49 -0.33 11.23
CA LEU A 137 10.43 0.62 10.93
C LEU A 137 10.99 1.89 10.28
N GLN A 138 10.43 2.26 9.14
CA GLN A 138 10.77 3.47 8.39
C GLN A 138 9.50 4.30 8.21
N LEU A 139 9.58 5.59 8.53
CA LEU A 139 8.45 6.51 8.51
C LEU A 139 8.71 7.67 7.54
N SER A 140 7.69 8.03 6.77
CA SER A 140 7.53 9.29 6.07
C SER A 140 6.10 9.80 6.27
N ASN A 141 5.79 11.00 5.78
CA ASN A 141 4.47 11.62 5.99
C ASN A 141 3.32 10.74 5.50
N GLU A 142 3.46 10.06 4.36
CA GLU A 142 2.39 9.25 3.75
C GLU A 142 2.66 7.75 3.82
N VAL A 143 3.88 7.34 4.17
CA VAL A 143 4.32 5.94 4.08
C VAL A 143 4.86 5.47 5.43
N VAL A 144 4.47 4.27 5.81
CA VAL A 144 5.19 3.48 6.82
C VAL A 144 5.63 2.16 6.19
N SER A 145 6.89 1.81 6.39
CA SER A 145 7.46 0.54 5.93
C SER A 145 8.10 -0.22 7.08
N TYR A 146 7.92 -1.54 7.08
CA TYR A 146 8.56 -2.48 7.98
C TYR A 146 9.37 -3.48 7.15
N SER A 147 10.70 -3.41 7.27
CA SER A 147 11.61 -4.23 6.45
C SER A 147 12.57 -5.01 7.34
N THR A 148 12.51 -6.34 7.25
CA THR A 148 13.42 -7.28 7.92
C THR A 148 14.33 -7.93 6.88
N ASP A 149 15.21 -8.85 7.26
CA ASP A 149 16.01 -9.60 6.27
C ASP A 149 15.16 -10.49 5.35
N GLU A 150 13.93 -10.82 5.76
CA GLU A 150 13.05 -11.77 5.06
C GLU A 150 11.85 -11.10 4.38
N LEU A 151 11.43 -9.92 4.85
CA LEU A 151 10.15 -9.32 4.47
C LEU A 151 10.30 -7.82 4.14
N ASN A 152 9.48 -7.36 3.20
CA ASN A 152 9.13 -5.96 3.01
C ASN A 152 7.62 -5.81 3.16
N PHE A 153 7.19 -5.05 4.16
CA PHE A 153 5.80 -4.63 4.34
C PHE A 153 5.72 -3.11 4.26
N SER A 154 4.71 -2.54 3.60
CA SER A 154 4.48 -1.11 3.59
C SER A 154 3.01 -0.73 3.46
N LEU A 155 2.65 0.38 4.09
CA LEU A 155 1.37 1.05 3.95
C LEU A 155 1.61 2.47 3.44
N GLN A 156 0.93 2.82 2.35
CA GLN A 156 1.02 4.15 1.75
C GLN A 156 -0.36 4.79 1.65
N LEU A 157 -0.56 5.96 2.26
CA LEU A 157 -1.76 6.75 2.04
C LEU A 157 -1.81 7.25 0.59
N MET A 158 -2.94 7.01 -0.08
CA MET A 158 -3.14 7.36 -1.49
C MET A 158 -4.16 8.45 -1.71
N ALA A 159 -5.22 8.46 -0.91
CA ALA A 159 -6.27 9.46 -1.00
C ALA A 159 -7.02 9.58 0.33
N LEU A 160 -7.59 10.77 0.54
CA LEU A 160 -8.64 11.02 1.51
C LEU A 160 -9.93 11.25 0.75
N ALA A 161 -10.98 10.51 1.07
CA ALA A 161 -12.27 10.71 0.45
C ALA A 161 -13.39 10.18 1.34
N ASP A 162 -14.52 10.86 1.31
CA ASP A 162 -15.79 10.36 1.86
C ASP A 162 -16.32 9.28 0.90
N ALA A 163 -15.86 8.03 1.11
CA ALA A 163 -16.10 6.90 0.21
C ALA A 163 -17.40 6.17 0.54
N ASP A 164 -17.89 6.25 1.78
CA ASP A 164 -19.18 5.70 2.19
C ASP A 164 -20.34 6.73 2.23
N GLY A 165 -20.04 8.02 2.08
CA GLY A 165 -21.02 9.09 1.95
C GLY A 165 -21.56 9.63 3.27
N ASP A 166 -20.89 9.36 4.40
CA ASP A 166 -21.30 9.80 5.72
C ASP A 166 -20.85 11.25 6.06
N GLY A 167 -19.98 11.83 5.22
CA GLY A 167 -19.46 13.19 5.35
C GLY A 167 -18.13 13.30 6.10
N VAL A 168 -17.50 12.19 6.47
CA VAL A 168 -16.16 12.08 7.07
C VAL A 168 -15.20 11.48 6.04
N ASP A 169 -13.94 11.91 6.05
CA ASP A 169 -12.96 11.38 5.10
C ASP A 169 -12.46 10.00 5.54
N ASP A 170 -12.67 8.99 4.71
CA ASP A 170 -11.99 7.70 4.80
C ASP A 170 -10.55 7.82 4.27
N TRP A 171 -9.66 6.96 4.75
CA TRP A 171 -8.31 6.82 4.20
C TRP A 171 -8.24 5.63 3.26
N ILE A 172 -7.80 5.89 2.03
CA ILE A 172 -7.48 4.86 1.04
C ILE A 172 -5.98 4.62 1.07
N VAL A 173 -5.58 3.42 1.46
CA VAL A 173 -4.19 3.04 1.71
C VAL A 173 -3.80 1.88 0.79
N TRP A 174 -2.63 1.95 0.17
CA TRP A 174 -2.03 0.81 -0.52
C TRP A 174 -1.21 -0.01 0.46
N MET A 175 -1.41 -1.32 0.44
CA MET A 175 -0.58 -2.30 1.11
C MET A 175 0.32 -2.98 0.09
N SER A 176 1.60 -3.12 0.44
CA SER A 176 2.54 -4.05 -0.21
C SER A 176 3.11 -4.96 0.85
N ASP A 177 3.07 -6.27 0.60
CA ASP A 177 3.54 -7.29 1.52
C ASP A 177 4.30 -8.37 0.74
N GLU A 178 5.63 -8.36 0.82
CA GLU A 178 6.50 -9.17 -0.03
C GLU A 178 7.57 -9.89 0.78
N ALA A 179 7.76 -11.18 0.51
CA ALA A 179 8.95 -11.87 0.96
C ALA A 179 10.14 -11.49 0.07
N LYS A 180 11.28 -11.13 0.69
CA LYS A 180 12.55 -10.84 -0.01
C LYS A 180 13.11 -12.08 -0.70
N GLU A 181 12.83 -13.26 -0.12
CA GLU A 181 13.14 -14.55 -0.70
C GLU A 181 11.86 -15.40 -0.85
N GLY A 182 11.78 -16.19 -1.91
CA GLY A 182 10.65 -17.07 -2.17
C GLY A 182 9.57 -16.46 -3.08
N ASN A 183 8.32 -16.88 -2.85
CA ASN A 183 7.23 -16.73 -3.81
C ASN A 183 5.98 -16.05 -3.24
N TYR A 184 6.09 -15.43 -2.06
CA TYR A 184 5.02 -14.67 -1.46
C TYR A 184 5.10 -13.19 -1.86
N ALA A 185 3.98 -12.66 -2.33
CA ALA A 185 3.72 -11.25 -2.54
C ALA A 185 2.21 -11.05 -2.41
N ASP A 186 1.80 -9.92 -1.85
CA ASP A 186 0.40 -9.52 -1.73
C ASP A 186 0.30 -7.99 -1.84
N TYR A 187 -0.73 -7.53 -2.55
CA TYR A 187 -0.94 -6.12 -2.85
C TYR A 187 -2.42 -5.81 -2.80
N GLU A 188 -2.80 -4.94 -1.87
CA GLU A 188 -4.21 -4.62 -1.66
C GLU A 188 -4.44 -3.12 -1.51
N VAL A 189 -5.65 -2.69 -1.87
CA VAL A 189 -6.17 -1.40 -1.42
C VAL A 189 -6.93 -1.65 -0.13
N LEU A 190 -6.59 -0.91 0.91
CA LEU A 190 -7.23 -0.92 2.21
C LEU A 190 -8.07 0.35 2.37
N LEU A 191 -9.27 0.20 2.93
CA LEU A 191 -10.14 1.31 3.32
C LEU A 191 -10.19 1.39 4.85
N ILE A 192 -9.81 2.54 5.40
CA ILE A 192 -9.90 2.84 6.83
C ILE A 192 -11.00 3.87 7.00
N HIS A 193 -12.10 3.45 7.61
CA HIS A 193 -13.25 4.32 7.86
C HIS A 193 -13.04 5.23 9.06
N ASP A 194 -13.47 6.48 8.94
CA ASP A 194 -13.46 7.52 9.99
C ASP A 194 -12.22 7.53 10.90
N PRO A 195 -11.00 7.57 10.32
CA PRO A 195 -9.76 7.44 11.06
C PRO A 195 -9.64 8.57 12.09
N GLN A 196 -9.39 8.18 13.35
CA GLN A 196 -9.21 9.10 14.47
C GLN A 196 -7.81 8.90 15.05
N PRO A 197 -6.88 9.85 14.82
CA PRO A 197 -5.53 9.78 15.38
C PRO A 197 -5.55 9.57 16.91
N GLY A 198 -4.76 8.62 17.39
CA GLY A 198 -4.70 8.25 18.81
C GLY A 198 -5.79 7.28 19.28
N LYS A 199 -6.67 6.82 18.38
CA LYS A 199 -7.56 5.67 18.60
C LYS A 199 -7.15 4.53 17.68
N VAL A 200 -7.43 3.29 18.11
CA VAL A 200 -7.24 2.13 17.25
C VAL A 200 -8.13 2.25 16.02
N MET A 201 -7.53 2.07 14.85
CA MET A 201 -8.18 2.07 13.54
C MET A 201 -8.18 0.65 12.98
N THR A 202 -9.17 0.32 12.17
CA THR A 202 -9.25 -0.95 11.45
C THR A 202 -9.34 -0.69 9.97
N ALA A 203 -8.75 -1.55 9.15
CA ALA A 203 -8.91 -1.51 7.71
C ALA A 203 -9.82 -2.64 7.24
N ALA A 204 -10.48 -2.43 6.11
CA ALA A 204 -11.20 -3.45 5.37
C ALA A 204 -10.72 -3.51 3.92
N LEU A 205 -10.83 -4.69 3.31
CA LEU A 205 -10.74 -4.82 1.87
C LEU A 205 -12.02 -4.25 1.24
N PRO A 206 -11.94 -3.42 0.18
CA PRO A 206 -13.11 -2.92 -0.53
C PRO A 206 -14.01 -4.06 -1.01
N ASN A 207 -15.32 -3.87 -0.83
CA ASN A 207 -16.30 -4.75 -1.47
C ASN A 207 -16.32 -4.45 -2.98
N HIS A 208 -16.06 -5.46 -3.81
CA HIS A 208 -16.10 -5.37 -5.28
C HIS A 208 -17.32 -6.07 -5.88
#